data_AF-A0A6P0U7M6-F1
#
_entry.id   AF-A0A6P0U7M6-F1
#
_cell.length_a   1.000
_cell.length_b   1.000
_cell.length_c   1.000
_cell.angle_alpha   90.00
_cell.angle_beta   90.00
_cell.angle_gamma   90.00
#
_symmetry.space_group_name_H-M   'P 1'
#
loop_
_entity.id
_entity.type
_entity.pdbx_description
1 polymer ?
#
loop_
_entity_poly.entity_id
_entity_poly.type
_entity_poly.pdbx_seq_one_letter_code
_entity_poly.pdbx_strand_id
1 'polypeptide(L)'
;MHKNPALSQESRYEPAAVIPLKRGGSLLTWLESNGRLLPREVVETNEPALDEAAEEEIAGLMGVSADDDDDDDDFDGDDDD
;
A
#
# COMPACT_ATOMS: atom_id res chain seq x y z
N MET A 1 -40.18 21.40 -45.77
CA MET A 1 -39.65 20.13 -45.21
C MET A 1 -39.19 20.41 -43.79
N HIS A 2 -39.93 19.95 -42.77
CA HIS A 2 -39.54 20.13 -41.37
C HIS A 2 -38.55 19.04 -40.98
N LYS A 3 -37.37 19.41 -40.49
CA LYS A 3 -36.37 18.47 -39.97
C LYS A 3 -36.74 18.07 -38.54
N ASN A 4 -36.73 16.78 -38.24
CA ASN A 4 -36.98 16.25 -36.90
C ASN A 4 -35.73 16.45 -36.02
N PRO A 5 -35.80 17.20 -34.92
CA PRO A 5 -34.65 17.47 -34.07
C PRO A 5 -34.15 16.24 -33.28
N ALA A 6 -34.95 15.17 -33.18
CA ALA A 6 -34.56 13.94 -32.48
C ALA A 6 -33.78 12.95 -33.36
N LEU A 7 -33.67 13.20 -34.68
CA LEU A 7 -33.00 12.30 -35.60
C LEU A 7 -31.58 12.82 -35.89
N SER A 8 -30.57 12.08 -35.45
CA SER A 8 -29.19 12.26 -35.88
C SER A 8 -28.83 11.24 -36.97
N GLN A 9 -28.00 11.66 -37.93
CA GLN A 9 -27.50 10.80 -38.99
C GLN A 9 -25.97 10.87 -38.97
N GLU A 10 -25.33 9.71 -38.92
CA GLU A 10 -23.86 9.58 -38.96
C GLU A 10 -23.42 8.88 -40.24
N SER A 11 -22.24 9.24 -40.76
CA SER A 11 -21.68 8.68 -41.99
C SER A 11 -21.25 7.22 -41.78
N ARG A 12 -21.69 6.31 -42.66
CA ARG A 12 -21.49 4.85 -42.49
C ARG A 12 -20.04 4.40 -42.65
N TYR A 13 -19.27 5.11 -43.46
CA TYR A 13 -17.90 4.75 -43.83
C TYR A 13 -16.85 5.67 -43.20
N GLU A 14 -17.27 6.54 -42.30
CA GLU A 14 -16.35 7.37 -41.52
C GLU A 14 -16.07 6.69 -40.17
N PRO A 15 -14.83 6.83 -39.64
CA PRO A 15 -14.53 6.38 -38.29
C PRO A 15 -15.45 7.06 -37.27
N ALA A 16 -15.88 6.30 -36.27
CA ALA A 16 -16.68 6.84 -35.17
C ALA A 16 -15.91 7.95 -34.44
N ALA A 17 -16.63 8.97 -33.97
CA ALA A 17 -16.05 10.00 -33.12
C ALA A 17 -15.45 9.37 -31.86
N VAL A 18 -14.19 9.70 -31.58
CA VAL A 18 -13.51 9.23 -30.37
C VAL A 18 -13.99 10.06 -29.19
N ILE A 19 -14.52 9.40 -28.16
CA ILE A 19 -14.85 10.07 -26.89
C ILE A 19 -13.52 10.43 -26.22
N PRO A 20 -13.23 11.73 -25.98
CA PRO A 20 -12.00 12.11 -25.29
C PRO A 20 -11.99 11.53 -23.88
N LEU A 21 -10.86 10.96 -23.49
CA LEU A 21 -10.63 10.57 -22.11
C LEU A 21 -10.75 11.83 -21.25
N LYS A 22 -11.80 11.90 -20.44
CA LYS A 22 -11.92 12.95 -19.44
C LYS A 22 -10.78 12.75 -18.45
N ARG A 23 -9.71 13.53 -18.58
CA ARG A 23 -8.73 13.74 -17.51
C ARG A 23 -9.41 14.56 -16.41
N GLY A 24 -10.44 13.98 -15.78
CA GLY A 24 -10.95 14.52 -14.54
C GLY A 24 -9.79 14.54 -13.55
N GLY A 25 -9.71 15.58 -12.72
CA GLY A 25 -8.79 15.59 -11.58
C GLY A 25 -8.95 14.29 -10.78
N SER A 26 -7.90 13.93 -10.03
CA SER A 26 -7.94 12.74 -9.18
C SER A 26 -9.26 12.70 -8.38
N LEU A 27 -9.85 11.51 -8.25
CA LEU A 27 -11.02 11.32 -7.40
C LEU A 27 -10.76 11.87 -5.98
N LEU A 28 -9.52 11.75 -5.49
CA LEU A 28 -9.09 12.33 -4.22
C LEU A 28 -9.22 13.86 -4.21
N THR A 29 -8.75 14.54 -5.26
CA THR A 29 -8.89 16.00 -5.41
C THR A 29 -10.35 16.43 -5.49
N TRP A 30 -11.21 15.65 -6.16
CA TRP A 30 -12.65 15.92 -6.18
C TRP A 30 -13.27 15.71 -4.80
N LEU A 31 -12.94 14.62 -4.11
CA LEU A 31 -13.44 14.34 -2.76
C LEU A 31 -13.02 15.43 -1.77
N GLU A 32 -11.77 15.88 -1.82
CA GLU A 32 -11.23 16.97 -1.02
C GLU A 32 -11.95 18.29 -1.31
N SER A 33 -12.07 18.68 -2.59
CA SER A 33 -12.75 19.92 -3.00
C SER A 33 -14.22 19.97 -2.60
N ASN A 34 -14.87 18.80 -2.48
CA ASN A 34 -16.27 18.68 -2.07
C ASN A 34 -16.44 18.48 -0.56
N GLY A 35 -15.36 18.49 0.23
CA GLY A 35 -15.42 18.23 1.67
C GLY A 35 -15.89 16.81 2.03
N ARG A 36 -15.75 15.87 1.09
CA ARG A 36 -16.18 14.46 1.23
C ARG A 36 -15.04 13.53 1.64
N LEU A 37 -13.82 14.05 1.76
CA LEU A 37 -12.67 13.29 2.24
C LEU A 37 -12.62 13.38 3.77
N LEU A 38 -13.01 12.30 4.45
CA LEU A 38 -12.92 12.19 5.90
C LEU A 38 -11.59 11.54 6.29
N PRO A 39 -10.87 12.03 7.32
CA PRO A 39 -9.71 11.35 7.85
C PRO A 39 -10.12 9.99 8.41
N ARG A 40 -9.26 8.99 8.20
CA ARG A 40 -9.41 7.70 8.87
C ARG A 40 -9.35 7.95 10.38
N GLU A 41 -10.33 7.44 11.13
CA GLU A 41 -10.20 7.34 12.58
C GLU A 41 -8.85 6.71 12.90
N VAL A 42 -8.10 7.29 13.84
CA VAL A 42 -6.85 6.71 14.31
C VAL A 42 -7.22 5.30 14.77
N VAL A 43 -6.92 4.30 13.95
CA VAL A 43 -6.78 2.94 14.43
C VAL A 43 -5.72 3.13 15.50
N GLU A 44 -6.10 2.97 16.77
CA GLU A 44 -5.15 2.91 17.87
C GLU A 44 -3.99 2.10 17.33
N THR A 45 -2.90 2.81 17.02
CA THR A 45 -1.68 2.16 16.57
C THR A 45 -1.39 1.27 17.74
N ASN A 46 -1.61 -0.01 17.52
CA ASN A 46 -1.41 -1.09 18.44
C ASN A 46 0.06 -1.00 18.85
N GLU A 47 0.33 -0.16 19.85
CA GLU A 47 1.40 -0.33 20.81
C GLU A 47 1.31 -1.81 21.19
N PRO A 48 2.41 -2.52 20.98
CA PRO A 48 3.41 -2.42 21.99
C PRO A 48 4.59 -1.62 21.46
N ALA A 49 4.88 -0.47 22.07
CA ALA A 49 6.24 -0.34 22.56
C ALA A 49 6.53 -1.66 23.26
N LEU A 50 7.40 -2.48 22.68
CA LEU A 50 7.98 -3.60 23.39
C LEU A 50 8.65 -2.94 24.60
N ASP A 51 7.92 -2.96 25.71
CA ASP A 51 8.39 -2.50 26.99
C ASP A 51 9.66 -3.31 27.24
N GLU A 52 10.83 -2.68 27.32
CA GLU A 52 12.11 -3.39 27.48
C GLU A 52 12.04 -4.36 28.68
N ALA A 53 11.21 -4.04 29.67
CA ALA A 53 10.88 -4.92 30.80
C ALA A 53 10.18 -6.24 30.40
N ALA A 54 9.34 -6.23 29.36
CA ALA A 54 8.68 -7.43 28.85
C ALA A 54 9.66 -8.35 28.09
N GLU A 55 10.65 -7.79 27.40
CA GLU A 55 11.70 -8.58 26.74
C GLU A 55 12.61 -9.30 27.76
N GLU A 56 12.97 -8.63 28.85
CA GLU A 56 13.77 -9.24 29.94
C GLU A 56 13.03 -10.40 30.63
N GLU A 57 11.72 -10.27 30.87
CA GLU A 57 10.92 -11.36 31.48
C GLU A 57 10.85 -12.60 30.57
N ILE A 58 10.72 -12.38 29.25
CA ILE A 58 10.67 -13.47 28.26
C ILE A 58 12.03 -14.17 28.15
N ALA A 59 13.14 -13.43 28.19
CA ALA A 59 14.49 -13.99 28.16
C ALA A 59 14.77 -14.89 29.39
N GLY A 60 14.35 -14.45 30.58
CA GLY A 60 14.43 -15.27 31.81
C GLY A 60 13.60 -16.55 31.75
N LEU A 61 12.49 -16.55 30.99
CA LEU A 61 11.65 -17.73 30.79
C LEU A 61 12.21 -18.70 29.74
N MET A 62 12.85 -18.19 28.70
CA MET A 62 13.51 -18.96 27.62
C MET A 62 14.87 -19.52 28.04
N GLY A 63 15.45 -19.03 29.14
CA GLY A 63 16.73 -19.49 29.67
C GLY A 63 17.94 -19.07 28.83
N VAL A 64 17.78 -18.11 27.92
CA VAL A 64 18.88 -17.56 27.12
C VAL A 64 19.48 -16.37 27.88
N SER A 65 20.71 -16.53 28.35
CA SER A 65 21.49 -15.44 28.96
C SER A 65 22.27 -14.73 27.84
N ALA A 66 22.32 -13.40 27.85
CA ALA A 66 23.04 -12.58 26.86
C ALA A 66 24.58 -12.70 26.91
N ASP A 67 25.10 -13.75 27.55
CA ASP A 67 26.53 -14.04 27.76
C ASP A 67 26.94 -15.35 27.04
N ASP A 68 26.02 -16.01 26.33
CA ASP A 68 26.27 -17.26 25.58
C ASP A 68 26.59 -17.00 24.09
N ASP A 69 27.00 -15.77 23.75
CA ASP A 69 27.58 -15.44 22.44
C ASP A 69 29.11 -15.73 22.45
N ASP A 70 29.54 -16.81 23.10
CA ASP A 70 30.94 -17.29 23.05
C ASP A 70 31.08 -18.33 21.92
N ASP A 71 31.71 -17.89 20.83
CA ASP A 71 32.57 -18.62 19.89
C ASP A 71 32.19 -20.09 19.56
N ASP A 72 31.46 -20.29 18.46
CA ASP A 72 31.51 -21.52 17.66
C ASP A 72 31.71 -21.16 16.16
N ASP A 73 32.68 -20.30 15.87
CA ASP A 73 33.19 -20.01 14.51
C ASP A 73 34.43 -20.89 14.18
N ASP A 74 34.41 -22.18 14.52
CA ASP A 74 35.40 -23.15 14.02
C ASP A 74 34.87 -23.89 12.78
N PHE A 75 34.75 -23.17 11.66
CA PHE A 75 34.65 -23.78 10.33
C PHE A 75 36.06 -24.02 9.77
N ASP A 76 36.67 -25.15 10.15
CA ASP A 76 37.95 -25.60 9.60
C ASP A 76 37.70 -26.25 8.21
N GLY A 77 37.55 -25.39 7.20
CA GLY A 77 37.44 -25.78 5.79
C GLY A 77 38.83 -26.02 5.19
N ASP A 78 39.40 -27.19 5.44
CA ASP A 78 40.59 -27.70 4.76
C ASP A 78 40.24 -28.03 3.30
N ASP A 79 40.55 -27.12 2.38
CA ASP A 79 40.45 -27.28 0.92
C ASP A 79 41.81 -27.81 0.42
N ASP A 80 41.97 -29.14 0.46
CA ASP A 80 43.12 -29.88 -0.05
C ASP A 80 43.08 -29.95 -1.60
N ASP A 81 44.15 -29.45 -2.24
CA ASP A 81 44.46 -29.44 -3.70
C ASP A 81 45.02 -30.79 -4.21
#